data_AF-A0A645B475-F1
#
_entry.id   AF-A0A645B475-F1
#
_cell.length_a   1.000
_cell.length_b   1.000
_cell.length_c   1.000
_cell.angle_alpha   90.00
_cell.angle_beta   90.00
_cell.angle_gamma   90.00
#
_symmetry.space_group_name_H-M   'P 1'
#
loop_
_entity.id
_entity.type
_entity.pdbx_description
1 polymer ?
#
loop_
_entity_poly.entity_id
_entity_poly.type
_entity_poly.pdbx_seq_one_letter_code
_entity_poly.pdbx_strand_id
1 'polypeptide(L)'
;MTELEKLKSAASLVEEMTQGKQTFHGGIGGAYISADDSANFKLLMDTDNGDSPDHCRITFRAYPKTTDAGLDCGRLRDFLTEANQLYALLLAVEMQEYLPTYEEYSQFTAYVQRTCQQGPMLEQTF
;
A
#
# COMPACT_ATOMS: atom_id res chain seq x y z
N MET A 1 -11.83 -3.63 16.33
CA MET A 1 -10.71 -2.90 15.71
C MET A 1 -11.31 -1.66 15.06
N THR A 2 -10.75 -0.47 15.28
CA THR A 2 -11.24 0.75 14.59
C THR A 2 -10.81 0.73 13.13
N GLU A 3 -11.43 1.55 12.29
CA GLU A 3 -11.04 1.64 10.88
C GLU A 3 -9.62 2.16 10.73
N LEU A 4 -9.21 3.10 11.59
CA LEU A 4 -7.81 3.55 11.67
C LEU A 4 -6.84 2.39 11.95
N GLU A 5 -7.14 1.52 12.90
CA GLU A 5 -6.26 0.40 13.23
C GLU A 5 -6.24 -0.65 12.11
N LYS A 6 -7.37 -0.90 11.44
CA LYS A 6 -7.40 -1.74 10.23
C LYS A 6 -6.49 -1.17 9.14
N LEU A 7 -6.53 0.14 8.89
CA LEU A 7 -5.68 0.79 7.88
C LEU A 7 -4.19 0.73 8.24
N LYS A 8 -3.82 0.94 9.50
CA LYS A 8 -2.42 0.77 9.95
C LYS A 8 -1.95 -0.68 9.80
N SER A 9 -2.82 -1.64 10.10
CA SER A 9 -2.54 -3.06 9.90
C SER A 9 -2.37 -3.39 8.42
N ALA A 10 -3.23 -2.84 7.54
CA ALA A 10 -3.11 -3.00 6.10
C ALA A 10 -1.80 -2.40 5.58
N ALA A 11 -1.42 -1.21 6.06
CA ALA A 11 -0.15 -0.58 5.70
C ALA A 11 1.06 -1.44 6.06
N SER A 12 1.08 -1.98 7.27
CA SER A 12 2.14 -2.89 7.74
C SER A 12 2.17 -4.18 6.91
N LEU A 13 1.01 -4.76 6.61
CA LEU A 13 0.90 -5.98 5.81
C LEU A 13 1.37 -5.78 4.38
N VAL A 14 1.06 -4.63 3.76
CA VAL A 14 1.55 -4.28 2.41
C VAL A 14 3.08 -4.25 2.39
N GLU A 15 3.70 -3.56 3.34
CA GLU A 15 5.17 -3.47 3.41
C GLU A 15 5.81 -4.83 3.70
N GLU A 16 5.27 -5.61 4.65
CA GLU A 16 5.78 -6.94 5.01
C GLU A 16 5.65 -7.93 3.85
N MET A 17 4.45 -8.09 3.30
CA MET A 17 4.22 -9.04 2.22
C MET A 17 4.99 -8.65 0.98
N THR A 18 5.18 -7.35 0.72
CA THR A 18 5.92 -6.87 -0.45
C THR A 18 7.42 -6.73 -0.23
N GLN A 19 7.91 -7.08 0.97
CA GLN A 19 9.31 -6.96 1.35
C GLN A 19 9.85 -5.53 1.10
N GLY A 20 9.01 -4.52 1.37
CA GLY A 20 9.30 -3.11 1.15
C GLY A 20 9.21 -2.63 -0.31
N LYS A 21 8.89 -3.50 -1.28
CA LYS A 21 8.71 -3.08 -2.68
C LYS A 21 7.48 -2.20 -2.90
N GLN A 22 6.49 -2.28 -2.02
CA GLN A 22 5.35 -1.36 -1.98
C GLN A 22 5.31 -0.74 -0.59
N THR A 23 5.37 0.59 -0.51
CA THR A 23 5.47 1.33 0.76
C THR A 23 4.45 2.45 0.81
N PHE A 24 3.83 2.67 1.96
CA PHE A 24 2.90 3.77 2.14
C PHE A 24 3.61 5.11 2.31
N HIS A 25 3.11 6.13 1.63
CA HIS A 25 3.60 7.51 1.70
C HIS A 25 2.46 8.48 1.94
N GLY A 26 2.72 9.53 2.70
CA GLY A 26 1.80 10.65 2.90
C GLY A 26 2.11 11.77 1.91
N GLY A 27 1.09 12.31 1.25
CA GLY A 27 1.25 13.39 0.27
C GLY A 27 0.10 14.40 0.27
N ILE A 28 0.20 15.37 -0.63
CA ILE A 28 -0.88 16.34 -0.87
C ILE A 28 -2.06 15.56 -1.48
N GLY A 29 -3.14 15.40 -0.71
CA GLY A 29 -4.34 14.66 -1.11
C GLY A 29 -4.58 13.34 -0.37
N GLY A 30 -3.69 12.93 0.55
CA GLY A 30 -3.90 11.74 1.38
C GLY A 30 -2.70 10.79 1.42
N ALA A 31 -2.93 9.59 1.94
CA ALA A 31 -1.97 8.49 1.86
C ALA A 31 -2.04 7.81 0.49
N TYR A 32 -0.91 7.37 -0.04
CA TYR A 32 -0.81 6.61 -1.28
C TYR A 32 0.27 5.53 -1.15
N ILE A 33 0.29 4.57 -2.06
CA ILE A 33 1.30 3.50 -2.09
C ILE A 33 2.29 3.79 -3.22
N SER A 34 3.58 3.83 -2.90
CA SER A 34 4.66 3.92 -3.88
C SER A 34 5.23 2.54 -4.14
N ALA A 35 5.49 2.22 -5.41
CA ALA A 35 6.22 1.04 -5.80
C ALA A 35 7.70 1.37 -6.02
N ASP A 36 8.59 0.51 -5.51
CA ASP A 36 10.01 0.53 -5.83
C ASP A 36 10.26 0.31 -7.34
N ASP A 37 11.41 0.76 -7.83
CA ASP A 37 11.79 0.60 -9.23
C ASP A 37 11.88 -0.88 -9.64
N SER A 38 12.31 -1.76 -8.73
CA SER A 38 12.41 -3.20 -8.94
C SER A 38 11.09 -3.96 -8.89
N ALA A 39 9.99 -3.32 -8.48
CA ALA A 39 8.67 -3.95 -8.46
C ALA A 39 8.15 -4.19 -9.89
N ASN A 40 7.54 -5.34 -10.13
CA ASN A 40 6.86 -5.66 -11.38
C ASN A 40 5.43 -5.11 -11.42
N PHE A 41 4.86 -4.77 -10.27
CA PHE A 41 3.51 -4.25 -10.15
C PHE A 41 3.48 -2.93 -9.38
N LYS A 42 2.41 -2.18 -9.57
CA LYS A 42 2.01 -1.06 -8.71
C LYS A 42 0.79 -1.48 -7.92
N LEU A 43 0.84 -1.32 -6.61
CA LEU A 43 -0.33 -1.40 -5.75
C LEU A 43 -0.88 0.02 -5.56
N LEU A 44 -2.20 0.18 -5.71
CA LEU A 44 -2.90 1.44 -5.55
C LEU A 44 -3.89 1.30 -4.40
N MET A 45 -3.92 2.31 -3.53
CA MET A 45 -5.02 2.54 -2.60
C MET A 45 -5.92 3.61 -3.22
N ASP A 46 -7.19 3.28 -3.41
CA ASP A 46 -8.19 4.19 -3.96
C ASP A 46 -9.19 4.57 -2.86
N THR A 47 -9.57 5.85 -2.84
CA THR A 47 -10.55 6.39 -1.89
C THR A 47 -11.74 6.92 -2.68
N ASP A 48 -12.91 6.35 -2.42
CA ASP A 48 -14.17 6.76 -3.02
C ASP A 48 -15.11 7.32 -1.94
N ASN A 49 -15.99 8.24 -2.32
CA ASN A 49 -17.05 8.69 -1.44
C ASN A 49 -18.06 7.54 -1.40
N GLY A 50 -18.06 6.75 -0.33
CA GLY A 50 -18.97 5.61 -0.20
C GLY A 50 -20.44 6.06 -0.18
N ASP A 51 -21.35 5.16 0.18
CA ASP A 51 -22.79 5.48 0.24
C ASP A 51 -23.18 6.43 1.40
N SER A 52 -22.21 6.91 2.19
CA SER A 52 -22.41 7.76 3.35
C SER A 52 -21.63 9.09 3.23
N PRO A 53 -22.23 10.23 3.60
CA PRO A 53 -21.58 11.53 3.51
C PRO A 53 -20.44 11.74 4.52
N ASP A 54 -20.33 10.89 5.55
CA ASP A 54 -19.34 11.03 6.63
C ASP A 54 -18.18 10.04 6.53
N HIS A 55 -18.26 9.09 5.60
CA HIS A 55 -17.30 8.01 5.43
C HIS A 55 -16.74 7.99 4.01
N CYS A 56 -15.50 7.54 3.87
CA CYS A 56 -14.94 7.15 2.59
C CYS A 56 -14.75 5.64 2.54
N ARG A 57 -14.86 5.07 1.35
CA ARG A 57 -14.57 3.67 1.09
C ARG A 57 -13.16 3.56 0.56
N ILE A 58 -12.35 2.70 1.17
CA ILE A 58 -10.98 2.44 0.72
C ILE A 58 -10.92 1.06 0.04
N THR A 59 -10.32 1.03 -1.16
CA THR A 59 -10.08 -0.22 -1.89
C THR A 59 -8.63 -0.31 -2.37
N PHE A 60 -8.17 -1.53 -2.64
CA PHE A 60 -6.81 -1.81 -3.09
C PHE A 60 -6.83 -2.47 -4.46
N ARG A 61 -5.92 -2.07 -5.35
CA ARG A 61 -5.83 -2.63 -6.71
C ARG A 61 -4.38 -2.77 -7.15
N ALA A 62 -4.04 -3.90 -7.77
CA ALA A 62 -2.72 -4.12 -8.35
C ALA A 62 -2.74 -3.97 -9.87
N TYR A 63 -1.70 -3.34 -10.41
CA TYR A 63 -1.51 -3.13 -11.85
C TYR A 63 -0.12 -3.58 -12.26
N PRO A 64 0.04 -4.42 -13.31
CA PRO A 64 1.37 -4.74 -13.82
C PRO A 64 2.03 -3.48 -14.39
N LYS A 65 3.32 -3.29 -14.10
CA LYS A 65 4.16 -2.34 -14.84
C LYS A 65 4.37 -2.96 -16.22
N THR A 66 3.84 -2.31 -17.26
CA THR A 66 4.08 -2.74 -18.64
C THR A 66 5.57 -2.69 -18.94
N THR A 67 6.13 -3.81 -19.41
CA THR A 67 7.51 -3.88 -19.88
C THR A 67 7.44 -4.21 -21.38
N ASP A 68 7.99 -3.37 -22.24
CA ASP A 68 8.01 -3.59 -23.69
C ASP A 68 9.02 -4.67 -24.11
N ALA A 69 9.83 -5.16 -23.16
CA ALA A 69 10.78 -6.23 -23.35
C ALA A 69 10.15 -7.61 -23.03
N GLY A 70 10.43 -8.62 -23.85
CA GLY A 70 10.06 -10.00 -23.52
C GLY A 70 10.57 -10.43 -22.13
N LEU A 71 9.80 -11.30 -21.45
CA LEU A 71 10.21 -11.92 -20.19
C LEU A 71 10.93 -13.23 -20.49
N ASP A 72 12.20 -13.33 -20.10
CA ASP A 72 12.87 -14.62 -20.01
C ASP A 72 12.32 -15.46 -18.84
N CYS A 73 12.77 -16.72 -18.71
CA CYS A 73 12.28 -17.62 -17.67
C CYS A 73 12.54 -17.12 -16.24
N GLY A 74 13.61 -16.36 -16.01
CA GLY A 74 13.92 -15.77 -14.71
C GLY A 74 12.93 -14.65 -14.38
N ARG A 75 12.80 -13.68 -15.28
CA ARG A 75 11.90 -12.54 -15.12
C ARG A 75 10.44 -12.96 -15.06
N LEU A 76 10.03 -13.97 -15.83
CA LEU A 76 8.67 -14.53 -15.78
C LEU A 76 8.38 -15.16 -14.41
N ARG A 77 9.33 -15.90 -13.85
CA ARG A 77 9.18 -16.50 -12.51
C ARG A 77 9.05 -15.41 -11.45
N ASP A 78 9.91 -14.39 -11.48
CA ASP A 78 9.84 -13.29 -10.50
C ASP A 78 8.52 -12.53 -10.60
N PHE A 79 8.06 -12.27 -11.84
CA PHE A 79 6.77 -11.66 -12.11
C PHE A 79 5.61 -12.48 -11.52
N LEU A 80 5.60 -13.80 -11.75
CA LEU A 80 4.55 -14.69 -11.22
C LEU A 80 4.60 -14.82 -9.69
N THR A 81 5.80 -14.82 -9.10
CA THR A 81 5.97 -14.81 -7.64
C THR A 81 5.37 -13.53 -7.05
N GLU A 82 5.69 -12.37 -7.61
CA GLU A 82 5.14 -11.08 -7.15
C GLU A 82 3.62 -11.01 -7.38
N ALA A 83 3.12 -11.54 -8.50
CA ALA A 83 1.68 -11.62 -8.78
C ALA A 83 0.94 -12.45 -7.73
N ASN A 84 1.46 -13.63 -7.37
CA ASN A 84 0.86 -14.50 -6.35
C ASN A 84 0.87 -13.85 -4.96
N GLN A 85 1.96 -13.15 -4.63
CA GLN A 85 2.08 -12.44 -3.37
C GLN A 85 1.07 -11.29 -3.27
N LEU A 86 0.91 -10.51 -4.35
CA LEU A 86 -0.10 -9.44 -4.41
C LEU A 86 -1.52 -9.98 -4.42
N TYR A 87 -1.78 -11.13 -5.04
CA TYR A 87 -3.06 -11.81 -4.96
C TYR A 87 -3.42 -12.17 -3.51
N ALA A 88 -2.49 -12.79 -2.78
CA ALA A 88 -2.70 -13.11 -1.36
C ALA A 88 -2.90 -11.85 -0.49
N LEU A 89 -2.13 -10.80 -0.76
CA LEU A 89 -2.26 -9.51 -0.08
C LEU A 89 -3.64 -8.89 -0.33
N LEU A 90 -4.10 -8.84 -1.59
CA LEU A 90 -5.40 -8.28 -1.95
C LEU A 90 -6.53 -9.04 -1.27
N LEU A 91 -6.50 -10.38 -1.26
CA LEU A 91 -7.48 -11.17 -0.52
C LEU A 91 -7.49 -10.83 0.97
N ALA A 92 -6.31 -10.72 1.59
CA ALA A 92 -6.21 -10.42 3.02
C ALA A 92 -6.77 -9.03 3.37
N VAL A 93 -6.52 -8.02 2.53
CA VAL A 93 -7.05 -6.67 2.77
C VAL A 93 -8.52 -6.55 2.39
N GLU A 94 -8.99 -7.18 1.31
CA GLU A 94 -10.40 -7.11 0.87
C GLU A 94 -11.37 -7.73 1.89
N MET A 95 -10.94 -8.74 2.65
CA MET A 95 -11.77 -9.36 3.69
C MET A 95 -12.14 -8.43 4.86
N GLN A 96 -11.46 -7.29 5.02
CA GLN A 96 -11.61 -6.43 6.20
C GLN A 96 -12.67 -5.33 6.06
N GLU A 97 -13.11 -5.01 4.82
CA GLU A 97 -13.94 -3.85 4.43
C GLU A 97 -13.55 -2.53 5.14
N TYR A 98 -13.04 -1.55 4.39
CA TYR A 98 -12.58 -0.27 4.94
C TYR A 98 -13.60 0.85 4.69
N LEU A 99 -14.22 1.33 5.75
CA LEU A 99 -15.19 2.44 5.77
C LEU A 99 -14.83 3.48 6.86
N PRO A 100 -13.59 4.03 6.88
CA PRO A 100 -13.22 5.05 7.85
C PRO A 100 -14.06 6.32 7.71
N THR A 101 -14.26 7.00 8.82
CA THR A 101 -14.64 8.42 8.79
C THR A 101 -13.53 9.27 8.16
N TYR A 102 -13.87 10.47 7.67
CA TYR A 102 -12.84 11.41 7.18
C TYR A 102 -11.82 11.78 8.26
N GLU A 103 -12.23 11.80 9.52
CA GLU A 103 -11.31 12.02 10.64
C GLU A 103 -10.32 10.86 10.79
N GLU A 104 -10.79 9.61 10.79
CA GLU A 104 -9.93 8.43 10.85
C GLU A 104 -8.98 8.36 9.65
N TYR A 105 -9.45 8.69 8.44
CA TYR A 105 -8.61 8.74 7.24
C TYR A 105 -7.52 9.83 7.33
N SER A 106 -7.87 11.00 7.89
CA SER A 106 -6.91 12.07 8.16
C SER A 106 -5.85 11.64 9.18
N GLN A 107 -6.27 10.97 10.26
CA GLN A 107 -5.37 10.40 11.27
C GLN A 107 -4.45 9.33 10.68
N PHE A 108 -4.96 8.49 9.77
CA PHE A 108 -4.17 7.50 9.05
C PHE A 108 -3.12 8.18 8.15
N THR A 109 -3.52 9.20 7.39
CA THR A 109 -2.59 9.97 6.54
C THR A 109 -1.47 10.61 7.36
N ALA A 110 -1.82 11.21 8.52
CA ALA A 110 -0.84 11.78 9.43
C ALA A 110 0.10 10.74 10.03
N TYR A 111 -0.40 9.53 10.31
CA TYR A 111 0.42 8.39 10.74
C TYR A 111 1.45 8.01 9.67
N VAL A 112 1.01 7.78 8.43
CA VAL A 112 1.89 7.41 7.30
C VAL A 112 2.95 8.50 7.04
N GLN A 113 2.56 9.77 7.13
CA GLN A 113 3.51 10.87 6.92
C GLN A 113 4.61 10.89 7.99
N ARG A 114 4.28 10.57 9.24
CA ARG A 114 5.27 10.47 10.33
C ARG A 114 6.19 9.27 10.17
N THR A 115 5.67 8.11 9.77
CA THR A 115 6.49 6.92 9.57
C THR A 115 7.48 7.12 8.42
N CYS A 116 7.09 7.78 7.33
CA CYS A 116 8.00 8.19 6.26
C CYS A 116 9.11 9.14 6.73
N GLN A 117 8.80 10.11 7.60
CA GLN A 117 9.79 11.05 8.12
C GLN A 117 10.78 10.42 9.13
N GLN A 118 10.44 9.25 9.67
CA GLN A 118 11.26 8.51 10.62
C GLN A 118 12.12 7.40 9.97
N GLY A 119 12.18 7.32 8.63
CA GLY A 119 13.15 6.48 7.91
C GLY A 119 14.58 6.74 8.40
N PRO A 120 15.46 5.71 8.40
CA PRO A 120 16.50 5.53 9.41
C PRO A 120 17.35 6.79 9.54
N MET A 121 17.31 7.39 10.73
CA MET A 121 18.44 8.18 11.21
C MET A 121 19.64 7.23 11.20
N LEU A 122 20.39 7.21 10.10
CA LEU A 122 21.72 6.64 10.07
C LEU A 122 22.42 7.18 11.30
N GLU A 123 22.73 6.27 12.22
CA GLU A 123 23.59 6.51 13.36
C GLU A 123 24.77 7.34 12.85
N GLN A 124 24.76 8.63 13.16
CA GLN A 124 25.95 9.45 13.01
C GLN A 124 26.92 8.92 14.05
N THR A 125 27.71 7.94 13.64
CA THR A 125 28.87 7.47 14.38
C THR A 125 29.84 8.65 14.40
N PHE A 126 29.95 9.28 15.56
CA PHE A 126 30.96 10.27 15.89
C PHE A 126 32.36 9.64 15.93
#